data_AF-G8QM78-F1
#
_entry.id   AF-G8QM78-F1
#
_cell.length_a   1.000
_cell.length_b   1.000
_cell.length_c   1.000
_cell.angle_alpha   90.00
_cell.angle_beta   90.00
_cell.angle_gamma   90.00
#
_symmetry.space_group_name_H-M   'P 1'
#
loop_
_entity.id
_entity.type
_entity.pdbx_description
1 polymer ?
#
loop_
_entity_poly.entity_id
_entity_poly.type
_entity_poly.pdbx_seq_one_letter_code
_entity_poly.pdbx_strand_id
1 'polypeptide(L)'
;MGDKTKGLYGKFIVQRTDGRSLPGEKHHGCEYFVLDLSHDPHAYRALMAYAASCSEDYPLLAGDLRAKATQMREAGIAPAVAILEKGEKFAKLFETDLGQILAMRQSGDEGPEIAFFFNPGLDCLGVCQFKIGYPDSDDGEGAADEAFKRIDEEAAVKATSAQIAYIKGMFSGSEA
;
A
#
# COMPACT_ATOMS: atom_id res chain seq x y z
N MET A 1 -0.64 30.13 15.38
CA MET A 1 -0.01 29.18 14.44
C MET A 1 0.08 27.82 15.11
N GLY A 2 -0.62 26.82 14.56
CA GLY A 2 -0.62 25.45 15.09
C GLY A 2 0.60 24.65 14.59
N ASP A 3 0.75 23.41 15.06
CA ASP A 3 1.89 22.57 14.67
C ASP A 3 1.90 22.24 13.17
N LYS A 4 0.74 22.25 12.49
CA LYS A 4 0.62 22.02 11.04
C LYS A 4 1.25 23.11 10.17
N THR A 5 1.65 24.25 10.75
CA THR A 5 2.31 25.35 10.03
C THR A 5 3.75 25.57 10.49
N LYS A 6 4.31 24.64 11.27
CA LYS A 6 5.70 24.68 11.74
C LYS A 6 6.50 23.62 10.99
N GLY A 7 7.65 24.01 10.44
CA GLY A 7 8.63 23.10 9.83
C GLY A 7 9.48 22.40 10.90
N LEU A 8 10.77 22.14 10.62
CA LEU A 8 11.69 21.58 11.61
C LEU A 8 11.90 22.57 12.77
N TYR A 9 11.72 22.09 14.02
CA TYR A 9 12.00 22.87 15.22
C TYR A 9 12.45 21.96 16.37
N GLY A 10 13.17 22.52 17.33
CA GLY A 10 13.69 21.80 18.50
C GLY A 10 12.60 21.51 19.53
N LYS A 11 11.81 20.45 19.33
CA LYS A 11 10.80 20.00 20.30
C LYS A 11 11.41 19.21 21.47
N PHE A 12 12.46 18.45 21.22
CA PHE A 12 13.11 17.56 22.19
C PHE A 12 14.62 17.81 22.24
N ILE A 13 15.19 17.60 23.43
CA ILE A 13 16.64 17.48 23.60
C ILE A 13 16.94 15.99 23.68
N VAL A 14 17.69 15.49 22.70
CA VAL A 14 18.10 14.08 22.63
C VAL A 14 19.59 13.99 22.97
N GLN A 15 19.93 13.13 23.92
CA GLN A 15 21.31 12.91 24.34
C GLN A 15 21.62 11.41 24.34
N ARG A 16 22.85 11.06 23.96
CA ARG A 16 23.34 9.69 24.10
C ARG A 16 23.52 9.35 25.57
N THR A 17 23.19 8.12 25.94
CA THR A 17 23.35 7.60 27.31
C THR A 17 24.80 7.28 27.67
N ASP A 18 25.69 7.17 26.68
CA ASP A 18 27.10 6.85 26.86
C ASP A 18 28.00 8.09 27.08
N GLY A 19 27.42 9.29 27.16
CA GLY A 19 28.16 10.54 27.35
C GLY A 19 28.93 11.04 26.13
N ARG A 20 28.93 10.33 24.98
CA ARG A 20 29.73 10.67 23.80
C ARG A 20 29.21 11.87 22.98
N SER A 21 28.20 12.57 23.50
CA SER A 21 27.72 13.84 22.94
C SER A 21 28.35 15.07 23.60
N LEU A 22 29.17 14.89 24.64
CA LEU A 22 29.87 15.98 25.32
C LEU A 22 30.87 16.69 24.39
N PRO A 23 31.17 17.99 24.63
CA PRO A 23 32.21 18.70 23.89
C PRO A 23 33.54 17.94 23.89
N GLY A 24 34.12 17.76 22.70
CA GLY A 24 35.38 17.01 22.51
C GLY A 24 35.20 15.52 22.19
N GLU A 25 33.99 14.97 22.30
CA GLU A 25 33.70 13.58 21.92
C GLU A 25 33.32 13.43 20.45
N LYS A 26 33.48 12.22 19.89
CA LYS A 26 33.24 11.92 18.47
C LYS A 26 31.84 12.31 17.97
N HIS A 27 30.84 12.25 18.84
CA HIS A 27 29.44 12.54 18.49
C HIS A 27 28.95 13.87 19.08
N HIS A 28 29.88 14.78 19.41
CA HIS A 28 29.54 16.14 19.76
C HIS A 28 28.87 16.84 18.57
N GLY A 29 27.68 17.40 18.79
CA GLY A 29 26.93 18.14 17.76
C GLY A 29 26.19 17.26 16.74
N CYS A 30 26.14 15.93 16.91
CA CYS A 30 25.27 15.10 16.07
C CYS A 30 23.79 15.46 16.31
N GLU A 31 23.04 15.60 15.22
CA GLU A 31 21.60 15.84 15.26
C GLU A 31 20.83 14.50 15.21
N TYR A 32 19.72 14.44 15.93
CA TYR A 32 18.86 13.26 16.00
C TYR A 32 17.44 13.63 15.56
N PHE A 33 16.90 12.84 14.64
CA PHE A 33 15.49 12.90 14.26
C PHE A 33 14.75 11.78 14.99
N VAL A 34 13.73 12.13 15.78
CA VAL A 34 12.95 11.18 16.59
C VAL A 34 11.50 11.19 16.16
N LEU A 35 10.91 10.00 16.09
CA LEU A 35 9.50 9.78 15.76
C LEU A 35 8.80 9.11 16.93
N ASP A 36 7.54 9.50 17.18
CA ASP A 36 6.68 8.83 18.15
C ASP A 36 6.13 7.54 17.51
N LEU A 37 6.71 6.39 17.86
CA LEU A 37 6.29 5.10 17.31
C LEU A 37 4.89 4.65 17.77
N SER A 38 4.24 5.38 18.67
CA SER A 38 2.93 5.04 19.22
C SER A 38 1.79 5.84 18.60
N HIS A 39 2.03 7.11 18.27
CA HIS A 39 0.96 8.02 17.80
C HIS A 39 1.24 8.67 16.45
N ASP A 40 2.48 8.59 15.93
CA ASP A 40 2.80 9.18 14.64
C ASP A 40 2.48 8.17 13.50
N PRO A 41 1.50 8.47 12.63
CA PRO A 41 1.13 7.57 11.53
C PRO A 41 2.27 7.39 10.51
N HIS A 42 3.27 8.27 10.50
CA HIS A 42 4.42 8.18 9.60
C HIS A 42 5.57 7.33 10.16
N ALA A 43 5.56 7.05 11.46
CA ALA A 43 6.63 6.32 12.15
C ALA A 43 6.90 4.94 11.55
N TYR A 44 5.84 4.19 11.23
CA TYR A 44 5.95 2.84 10.69
C TYR A 44 6.76 2.81 9.38
N ARG A 45 6.40 3.69 8.43
CA ARG A 45 7.05 3.74 7.12
C ARG A 45 8.51 4.19 7.23
N ALA A 46 8.79 5.19 8.06
CA ALA A 46 10.16 5.66 8.30
C ALA A 46 11.04 4.57 8.93
N LEU A 47 10.50 3.84 9.92
CA LEU A 47 11.18 2.73 10.59
C LEU A 47 11.53 1.61 9.60
N MET A 48 10.56 1.19 8.78
CA MET A 48 10.74 0.13 7.79
C MET A 48 11.73 0.52 6.68
N ALA A 49 11.65 1.76 6.19
CA ALA A 49 12.59 2.27 5.19
C ALA A 49 14.03 2.27 5.72
N TYR A 50 14.22 2.71 6.97
CA TYR A 50 15.54 2.68 7.60
C TYR A 50 16.04 1.25 7.82
N ALA A 51 15.18 0.34 8.30
CA ALA A 51 15.51 -1.06 8.49
C ALA A 51 15.94 -1.75 7.18
N ALA A 52 15.31 -1.40 6.05
CA ALA A 52 15.73 -1.89 4.74
C ALA A 52 17.11 -1.34 4.36
N SER A 53 17.30 -0.03 4.47
CA SER A 53 18.54 0.68 4.12
C SER A 53 19.75 0.17 4.91
N CYS A 54 19.60 -0.07 6.21
CA CYS A 54 20.71 -0.44 7.09
C CYS A 54 21.00 -1.95 7.15
N SER A 55 20.24 -2.78 6.43
CA SER A 55 20.24 -4.24 6.68
C SER A 55 21.52 -4.98 6.31
N GLU A 56 22.31 -4.45 5.36
CA GLU A 56 23.60 -5.04 5.00
C GLU A 56 24.68 -4.72 6.04
N ASP A 57 24.75 -3.46 6.48
CA ASP A 57 25.76 -2.99 7.44
C ASP A 57 25.40 -3.36 8.90
N TYR A 58 24.10 -3.40 9.23
CA TYR A 58 23.58 -3.58 10.59
C TYR A 58 22.42 -4.60 10.63
N PRO A 59 22.67 -5.87 10.29
CA PRO A 59 21.61 -6.88 10.13
C PRO A 59 20.80 -7.13 11.41
N LEU A 60 21.44 -7.08 12.59
CA LEU A 60 20.75 -7.25 13.88
C LEU A 60 19.80 -6.10 14.16
N LEU A 61 20.25 -4.86 13.97
CA LEU A 61 19.42 -3.67 14.13
C LEU A 61 18.23 -3.71 13.16
N ALA A 62 18.47 -4.04 11.89
CA ALA A 62 17.40 -4.20 10.91
C ALA A 62 16.37 -5.27 11.34
N GLY A 63 16.82 -6.38 11.92
CA GLY A 63 15.94 -7.39 12.52
C GLY A 63 15.07 -6.84 13.64
N ASP A 64 15.67 -6.14 14.60
CA ASP A 64 14.96 -5.54 15.74
C ASP A 64 13.94 -4.48 15.28
N LEU A 65 14.30 -3.63 14.31
CA LEU A 65 13.41 -2.62 13.76
C LEU A 65 12.21 -3.24 13.04
N ARG A 66 12.42 -4.34 12.29
CA ARG A 66 11.32 -5.08 11.64
C ARG A 66 10.39 -5.73 12.69
N ALA A 67 10.95 -6.33 13.73
CA ALA A 67 10.15 -6.88 14.82
C ALA A 67 9.33 -5.78 15.53
N LYS A 68 9.91 -4.60 15.73
CA LYS A 68 9.20 -3.44 16.28
C LYS A 68 8.08 -2.97 15.35
N ALA A 69 8.30 -2.96 14.05
CA ALA A 69 7.28 -2.62 13.06
C ALA A 69 6.09 -3.60 13.09
N THR A 70 6.34 -4.90 13.31
CA THR A 70 5.28 -5.90 13.52
C THR A 70 4.45 -5.57 14.75
N GLN A 71 5.07 -5.24 15.88
CA GLN A 71 4.34 -4.83 17.10
C GLN A 71 3.48 -3.58 16.87
N MET A 72 3.97 -2.62 16.07
CA MET A 72 3.19 -1.42 15.72
C MET A 72 1.95 -1.77 14.88
N ARG A 73 2.05 -2.75 13.98
CA ARG A 73 0.90 -3.27 13.20
C ARG A 73 -0.10 -3.98 14.10
N GLU A 74 0.37 -4.87 14.98
CA GLU A 74 -0.50 -5.59 15.93
C GLU A 74 -1.24 -4.65 16.87
N ALA A 75 -0.63 -3.52 17.22
CA ALA A 75 -1.23 -2.47 18.03
C ALA A 75 -2.14 -1.49 17.24
N GLY A 76 -2.30 -1.67 15.92
CA GLY A 76 -3.14 -0.81 15.08
C GLY A 76 -2.61 0.61 14.85
N ILE A 77 -1.28 0.82 14.98
CA ILE A 77 -0.63 2.13 14.84
C ILE A 77 -0.14 2.37 13.41
N ALA A 78 0.29 1.30 12.73
CA ALA A 78 0.72 1.38 11.34
C ALA A 78 -0.49 1.52 10.41
N PRO A 79 -0.40 2.35 9.36
CA PRO A 79 -1.50 2.52 8.41
C PRO A 79 -1.85 1.18 7.78
N ALA A 80 -3.13 0.97 7.49
CA ALA A 80 -3.65 -0.22 6.82
C ALA A 80 -3.21 -0.33 5.34
N VAL A 81 -2.11 0.31 4.93
CA VAL A 81 -1.51 0.03 3.64
C VAL A 81 -0.92 -1.36 3.70
N ALA A 82 -1.66 -2.29 3.10
CA ALA A 82 -1.27 -3.67 2.89
C ALA A 82 0.03 -3.71 2.06
N ILE A 83 1.18 -3.75 2.74
CA ILE A 83 2.30 -4.51 2.19
C ILE A 83 1.83 -5.95 2.24
N LEU A 84 1.26 -6.42 1.12
CA LEU A 84 0.79 -7.79 0.96
C LEU A 84 1.84 -8.73 1.54
N GLU A 85 1.47 -9.45 2.60
CA GLU A 85 2.38 -10.38 3.23
C GLU A 85 2.74 -11.47 2.21
N LYS A 86 3.96 -11.99 2.27
CA LYS A 86 4.42 -13.02 1.34
C LYS A 86 3.46 -14.23 1.40
N GLY A 87 2.59 -14.36 0.40
CA GLY A 87 1.57 -15.43 0.32
C GLY A 87 0.13 -14.91 0.21
N GLU A 88 -0.13 -13.62 0.47
CA GLU A 88 -1.43 -13.02 0.23
C GLU A 88 -1.68 -12.88 -1.28
N LYS A 89 -2.85 -13.34 -1.72
CA LYS A 89 -3.25 -13.23 -3.13
C LYS A 89 -3.53 -11.76 -3.41
N PHE A 90 -2.73 -11.16 -4.28
CA PHE A 90 -2.99 -9.82 -4.83
C PHE A 90 -3.77 -9.89 -6.14
N ALA A 91 -3.87 -11.09 -6.71
CA ALA A 91 -4.51 -11.37 -7.98
C ALA A 91 -5.33 -12.68 -7.89
N LYS A 92 -6.49 -12.68 -8.54
CA LYS A 92 -7.33 -13.86 -8.78
C LYS A 92 -7.57 -13.97 -10.27
N LEU A 93 -7.18 -15.12 -10.83
CA LEU A 93 -7.34 -15.44 -12.24
C LEU A 93 -8.47 -16.45 -12.39
N PHE A 94 -9.40 -16.18 -13.29
CA PHE A 94 -10.53 -17.04 -13.60
C PHE A 94 -10.51 -17.38 -15.09
N GLU A 95 -10.72 -18.65 -15.41
CA GLU A 95 -10.90 -19.13 -16.78
C GLU A 95 -12.40 -19.37 -16.97
N THR A 96 -13.02 -18.57 -17.84
CA THR A 96 -14.49 -18.51 -17.97
C THR A 96 -14.91 -18.62 -19.42
N ASP A 97 -16.21 -18.78 -19.67
CA ASP A 97 -16.77 -18.73 -21.03
C ASP A 97 -16.58 -17.36 -21.73
N LEU A 98 -16.31 -16.29 -20.96
CA LEU A 98 -15.96 -14.97 -21.49
C LEU A 98 -14.46 -14.84 -21.82
N GLY A 99 -13.70 -15.92 -21.65
CA GLY A 99 -12.25 -15.92 -21.67
C GLY A 99 -11.64 -15.71 -20.28
N GLN A 100 -10.36 -15.34 -20.26
CA GLN A 100 -9.62 -15.13 -19.02
C GLN A 100 -9.99 -13.78 -18.39
N ILE A 101 -10.29 -13.81 -17.09
CA ILE A 101 -10.58 -12.62 -16.27
C ILE A 101 -9.59 -12.57 -15.11
N LEU A 102 -8.90 -11.44 -14.94
CA LEU A 102 -8.01 -11.18 -13.82
C LEU A 102 -8.60 -10.09 -12.93
N ALA A 103 -8.87 -10.40 -11.66
CA ALA A 103 -9.14 -9.39 -10.63
C ALA A 103 -7.86 -9.16 -9.82
N MET A 104 -7.43 -7.91 -9.66
CA MET A 104 -6.16 -7.57 -9.01
C MET A 104 -6.31 -6.38 -8.06
N ARG A 105 -5.73 -6.50 -6.86
CA ARG A 105 -5.58 -5.39 -5.90
C ARG A 105 -4.50 -4.43 -6.37
N GLN A 106 -4.81 -3.14 -6.34
CA GLN A 106 -3.90 -2.06 -6.69
C GLN A 106 -4.06 -0.89 -5.71
N SER A 107 -3.01 -0.07 -5.62
CA SER A 107 -3.09 1.26 -5.01
C SER A 107 -3.28 2.29 -6.14
N GLY A 108 -4.33 3.10 -6.04
CA GLY A 108 -4.57 4.24 -6.92
C GLY A 108 -4.23 5.56 -6.25
N ASP A 109 -4.39 6.66 -6.99
CA ASP A 109 -4.10 8.02 -6.49
C ASP A 109 -5.14 8.51 -5.47
N GLU A 110 -6.36 7.95 -5.51
CA GLU A 110 -7.50 8.33 -4.64
C GLU A 110 -7.83 7.28 -3.58
N GLY A 111 -6.97 6.28 -3.41
CA GLY A 111 -7.15 5.18 -2.45
C GLY A 111 -6.97 3.79 -3.09
N PRO A 112 -7.37 2.73 -2.37
CA PRO A 112 -7.23 1.37 -2.86
C PRO A 112 -8.21 1.06 -3.98
N GLU A 113 -7.78 0.20 -4.91
CA GLU A 113 -8.56 -0.18 -6.08
C GLU A 113 -8.56 -1.71 -6.27
N ILE A 114 -9.62 -2.19 -6.93
CA ILE A 114 -9.67 -3.52 -7.53
C ILE A 114 -9.82 -3.34 -9.05
N ALA A 115 -8.80 -3.75 -9.80
CA ALA A 115 -8.80 -3.72 -11.25
C ALA A 115 -9.21 -5.07 -11.83
N PHE A 116 -10.13 -5.06 -12.79
CA PHE A 116 -10.55 -6.22 -13.57
C PHE A 116 -10.00 -6.11 -14.98
N PHE A 117 -9.24 -7.11 -15.42
CA PHE A 117 -8.71 -7.21 -16.77
C PHE A 117 -9.41 -8.33 -17.53
N PHE A 118 -9.74 -8.07 -18.79
CA PHE A 118 -10.49 -8.98 -19.64
C PHE A 118 -10.29 -8.61 -21.11
N ASN A 119 -10.51 -9.55 -22.02
CA ASN A 119 -10.57 -9.26 -23.45
C ASN A 119 -12.04 -9.19 -23.88
N PRO A 120 -12.53 -8.08 -24.48
CA PRO A 120 -13.92 -7.96 -24.91
C PRO A 120 -14.27 -8.83 -26.13
N GLY A 121 -13.28 -9.44 -26.79
CA GLY A 121 -13.46 -10.25 -27.99
C GLY A 121 -13.81 -9.41 -29.23
N LEU A 122 -13.25 -8.21 -29.33
CA LEU A 122 -13.37 -7.31 -30.47
C LEU A 122 -12.00 -7.16 -31.13
N ASP A 123 -11.92 -7.34 -32.45
CA ASP A 123 -10.65 -7.30 -33.19
C ASP A 123 -9.90 -5.97 -33.06
N CYS A 124 -10.62 -4.88 -32.82
CA CYS A 124 -10.05 -3.54 -32.64
C CYS A 124 -9.51 -3.25 -31.24
N LEU A 125 -9.74 -4.14 -30.26
CA LEU A 125 -9.37 -3.93 -28.85
C LEU A 125 -8.55 -5.10 -28.30
N GLY A 126 -7.48 -4.75 -27.59
CA GLY A 126 -6.71 -5.71 -26.79
C GLY A 126 -7.37 -5.99 -25.44
N VAL A 127 -6.55 -6.34 -24.45
CA VAL A 127 -7.01 -6.49 -23.05
C VAL A 127 -7.48 -5.12 -22.53
N CYS A 128 -8.72 -5.07 -22.09
CA CYS A 128 -9.33 -3.92 -21.43
C CYS A 128 -9.26 -4.07 -19.91
N GLN A 129 -9.39 -2.94 -19.21
CA GLN A 129 -9.52 -2.93 -17.76
C GLN A 129 -10.60 -1.95 -17.29
N PHE A 130 -11.23 -2.26 -16.16
CA PHE A 130 -11.97 -1.28 -15.36
C PHE A 130 -11.57 -1.41 -13.89
N LYS A 131 -11.86 -0.37 -13.10
CA LYS A 131 -11.45 -0.30 -11.70
C LYS A 131 -12.62 0.03 -10.80
N ILE A 132 -12.62 -0.58 -9.62
CA ILE A 132 -13.49 -0.21 -8.51
C ILE A 132 -12.60 0.46 -7.47
N GLY A 133 -12.81 1.76 -7.25
CA GLY A 133 -12.07 2.55 -6.27
C GLY A 133 -12.76 2.60 -4.91
N TYR A 134 -11.95 2.72 -3.87
CA TYR A 134 -12.37 2.87 -2.47
C TYR A 134 -11.72 4.14 -1.90
N PRO A 135 -12.33 4.78 -0.87
CA PRO A 135 -11.76 5.99 -0.28
C PRO A 135 -10.34 5.78 0.25
N ASP A 136 -9.49 6.80 0.15
CA ASP A 136 -8.16 6.84 0.79
C ASP A 136 -8.28 7.00 2.32
N SER A 137 -8.63 5.89 2.98
CA SER A 137 -8.75 5.76 4.44
C SER A 137 -8.52 4.32 4.88
N ASP A 138 -8.27 4.11 6.18
CA ASP A 138 -8.11 2.76 6.74
C ASP A 138 -9.38 1.91 6.54
N ASP A 139 -10.57 2.53 6.66
CA ASP A 139 -11.84 1.86 6.35
C ASP A 139 -11.96 1.49 4.87
N GLY A 140 -11.44 2.34 3.98
CA GLY A 140 -11.41 2.10 2.54
C GLY A 140 -10.50 0.93 2.16
N GLU A 141 -9.34 0.81 2.79
CA GLU A 141 -8.44 -0.35 2.64
C GLU A 141 -9.10 -1.64 3.13
N GLY A 142 -9.70 -1.63 4.33
CA GLY A 142 -10.42 -2.78 4.85
C GLY A 142 -11.59 -3.21 3.95
N ALA A 143 -12.32 -2.24 3.40
CA ALA A 143 -13.41 -2.51 2.46
C ALA A 143 -12.91 -3.12 1.14
N ALA A 144 -11.81 -2.62 0.59
CA ALA A 144 -11.21 -3.16 -0.63
C ALA A 144 -10.72 -4.59 -0.44
N ASP A 145 -10.11 -4.90 0.71
CA ASP A 145 -9.63 -6.24 1.01
C ASP A 145 -10.76 -7.25 1.21
N GLU A 146 -11.80 -6.87 1.97
CA GLU A 146 -12.99 -7.72 2.14
C GLU A 146 -13.74 -7.93 0.84
N ALA A 147 -13.87 -6.89 0.01
CA ALA A 147 -14.45 -7.02 -1.32
C ALA A 147 -13.62 -7.97 -2.18
N PHE A 148 -12.31 -7.80 -2.21
CA PHE A 148 -11.42 -8.66 -2.99
C PHE A 148 -11.49 -10.12 -2.54
N LYS A 149 -11.52 -10.41 -1.23
CA LYS A 149 -11.70 -11.77 -0.70
C LYS A 149 -12.97 -12.44 -1.22
N ARG A 150 -14.06 -11.68 -1.35
CA ARG A 150 -15.37 -12.15 -1.84
C ARG A 150 -15.46 -12.31 -3.35
N ILE A 151 -14.52 -11.78 -4.13
CA ILE A 151 -14.52 -12.01 -5.58
C ILE A 151 -14.24 -13.48 -5.86
N ASP A 152 -15.25 -14.17 -6.37
CA ASP A 152 -15.18 -15.48 -6.97
C ASP A 152 -15.43 -15.36 -8.49
N GLU A 153 -15.51 -16.51 -9.17
CA GLU A 153 -15.73 -16.57 -10.61
C GLU A 153 -17.07 -15.95 -11.01
N GLU A 154 -18.15 -16.24 -10.27
CA GLU A 154 -19.49 -15.71 -10.55
C GLU A 154 -19.50 -14.17 -10.45
N ALA A 155 -18.92 -13.62 -9.37
CA ALA A 155 -18.81 -12.18 -9.19
C ALA A 155 -17.95 -11.53 -10.30
N ALA A 156 -16.85 -12.16 -10.70
CA ALA A 156 -15.98 -11.68 -11.77
C ALA A 156 -16.69 -11.68 -13.13
N VAL A 157 -17.35 -12.78 -13.50
CA VAL A 157 -18.14 -12.90 -14.73
C VAL A 157 -19.26 -11.86 -14.77
N LYS A 158 -19.96 -11.65 -13.65
CA LYS A 158 -21.04 -10.66 -13.56
C LYS A 158 -20.53 -9.23 -13.77
N ALA A 159 -19.42 -8.87 -13.13
CA ALA A 159 -18.84 -7.52 -13.26
C ALA A 159 -18.32 -7.28 -14.69
N THR A 160 -17.62 -8.26 -15.26
CA THR A 160 -17.01 -8.15 -16.59
C THR A 160 -18.02 -8.24 -17.73
N SER A 161 -19.05 -9.08 -17.64
CA SER A 161 -20.07 -9.21 -18.70
C SER A 161 -20.81 -7.91 -18.98
N ALA A 162 -21.16 -7.16 -17.94
CA ALA A 162 -21.77 -5.84 -18.07
C ALA A 162 -20.85 -4.85 -18.82
N GLN A 163 -19.55 -4.87 -18.51
CA GLN A 163 -18.57 -4.01 -19.17
C GLN A 163 -18.31 -4.42 -20.62
N ILE A 164 -18.25 -5.73 -20.91
CA ILE A 164 -18.15 -6.24 -22.28
C ILE A 164 -19.36 -5.80 -23.10
N ALA A 165 -20.57 -5.92 -22.56
CA ALA A 165 -21.78 -5.49 -23.26
C ALA A 165 -21.77 -3.98 -23.56
N TYR A 166 -21.35 -3.16 -22.60
CA TYR A 166 -21.18 -1.71 -22.79
C TYR A 166 -20.17 -1.39 -23.90
N ILE A 167 -18.98 -1.99 -23.86
CA ILE A 167 -17.93 -1.80 -24.87
C ILE A 167 -18.43 -2.26 -26.24
N LYS A 168 -19.04 -3.44 -26.34
CA LYS A 168 -19.60 -3.93 -27.61
C LYS A 168 -20.66 -2.98 -28.16
N GLY A 169 -21.52 -2.42 -27.33
CA GLY A 169 -22.49 -1.40 -27.76
C GLY A 169 -21.84 -0.09 -28.24
N MET A 170 -20.71 0.30 -27.64
CA MET A 170 -19.95 1.49 -28.05
C MET A 170 -19.26 1.30 -29.41
N PHE A 171 -18.79 0.09 -29.70
CA PHE A 171 -18.04 -0.24 -30.92
C PHE A 171 -18.86 -1.00 -31.98
N SER A 172 -20.13 -1.32 -31.73
CA SER A 172 -21.02 -1.98 -32.70
C SER A 172 -21.43 -1.09 -33.89
N GLY A 173 -20.98 0.17 -33.92
CA GLY A 173 -21.11 1.07 -35.06
C GLY A 173 -19.82 1.25 -35.88
N SER A 174 -18.72 0.59 -35.51
CA SER A 174 -17.47 0.60 -36.28
C SER A 174 -17.27 -0.74 -36.99
N GLU A 175 -18.16 -1.06 -37.93
CA GLU A 175 -17.79 -2.00 -38.99
C GLU A 175 -16.82 -1.26 -39.92
N ALA A 176 -15.65 -1.85 -40.12
CA ALA A 176 -14.68 -1.44 -41.14
C ALA A 176 -15.15 -1.83 -42.53
#